data_AF-A0A6P3QH58-F1
#
_entry.id   AF-A0A6P3QH58-F1
#
_cell.length_a   1.000
_cell.length_b   1.000
_cell.length_c   1.000
_cell.angle_alpha   90.00
_cell.angle_beta   90.00
_cell.angle_gamma   90.00
#
_symmetry.space_group_name_H-M   'P 1'
#
loop_
_entity.id
_entity.type
_entity.pdbx_description
1 polymer ?
#
loop_
_entity_poly.entity_id
_entity_poly.type
_entity_poly.pdbx_seq_one_letter_code
_entity_poly.pdbx_strand_id
1 'polypeptide(L)'
;MWLISITFLSIGYGDMVPHTYCGKGVCLLTGIMGAGCTALVVAVVARKLELTKAEKHVHNFMMDTQLTKRIKNAAANVLRETWLIYKHTKLLRKTDHAKVRKHQRKFLQAIHQLRSVKMEQRKLSDQANTLVDLSKMQNVMCDLITELGDRSEDLEKRIGSLEAKLEHLAASFQSLPLLIADALRQQQQQLLSAVSEARGGGVAVGATRAPPSDSPIGVSSTSFPTPYTSSSSC
;
A
#
# COMPACT_ATOMS: atom_id res chain seq x y z
N MET A 1 35.86 -31.52 31.56
CA MET A 1 34.41 -31.32 31.40
C MET A 1 33.90 -30.08 32.12
N TRP A 2 34.25 -29.87 33.40
CA TRP A 2 33.80 -28.72 34.21
C TRP A 2 34.09 -27.33 33.61
N LEU A 3 35.32 -27.08 33.15
CA LEU A 3 35.72 -25.80 32.54
C LEU A 3 34.85 -25.42 31.32
N ILE A 4 34.53 -26.41 30.47
CA ILE A 4 33.77 -26.22 29.22
C ILE A 4 32.33 -25.77 29.53
N SER A 5 31.69 -26.34 30.56
CA SER A 5 30.33 -25.95 30.98
C SER A 5 30.26 -24.53 31.54
N ILE A 6 31.26 -24.08 32.30
CA ILE A 6 31.32 -22.74 32.88
C ILE A 6 31.60 -21.67 31.82
N THR A 7 32.48 -21.98 30.87
CA THR A 7 32.73 -21.15 29.69
C THR A 7 31.50 -21.08 28.80
N PHE A 8 30.78 -22.19 28.60
CA PHE A 8 29.54 -22.21 27.81
C PHE A 8 28.43 -21.36 28.44
N LEU A 9 28.33 -21.33 29.77
CA LEU A 9 27.38 -20.51 30.50
C LEU A 9 27.87 -19.06 30.71
N SER A 10 29.06 -18.72 30.19
CA SER A 10 29.70 -17.40 30.32
C SER A 10 29.86 -16.89 31.76
N ILE A 11 30.03 -17.78 32.75
CA ILE A 11 30.23 -17.38 34.17
C ILE A 11 31.69 -17.00 34.44
N GLY A 12 32.64 -17.83 34.00
CA GLY A 12 34.07 -17.54 34.04
C GLY A 12 34.67 -17.25 35.42
N TYR A 13 34.58 -18.19 36.37
CA TYR A 13 35.13 -18.02 37.73
C TYR A 13 36.64 -17.72 37.79
N GLY A 14 37.42 -18.18 36.81
CA GLY A 14 38.85 -17.84 36.65
C GLY A 14 39.83 -18.66 37.50
N ASP A 15 39.36 -19.73 38.14
CA ASP A 15 40.13 -20.64 39.00
C ASP A 15 40.94 -21.69 38.20
N MET A 16 40.49 -22.05 37.00
CA MET A 16 41.26 -22.82 36.02
C MET A 16 41.34 -22.07 34.68
N VAL A 17 42.55 -21.82 34.18
CA VAL A 17 42.78 -21.12 32.90
C VAL A 17 43.60 -22.02 31.96
N PRO A 18 43.20 -22.21 30.69
CA PRO A 18 44.00 -22.94 29.73
C PRO A 18 45.27 -22.14 29.39
N HIS A 19 46.43 -22.68 29.76
CA HIS A 19 47.72 -22.06 29.45
C HIS A 19 48.19 -22.33 28.01
N THR A 20 47.68 -23.38 27.35
CA THR A 20 48.02 -23.74 25.98
C THR A 20 47.22 -22.93 24.96
N TYR A 21 47.85 -22.59 23.82
CA TYR A 21 47.17 -21.87 22.72
C TYR A 21 45.97 -22.64 22.16
N CYS A 22 46.06 -23.97 22.06
CA CYS A 22 44.95 -24.83 21.64
C CYS A 22 43.78 -24.76 22.64
N GLY A 23 44.05 -24.80 23.95
CA GLY A 23 43.02 -24.68 24.98
C GLY A 23 42.34 -23.31 25.01
N LYS A 24 43.08 -22.24 24.75
CA LYS A 24 42.52 -20.88 24.59
C LYS A 24 41.58 -20.79 23.39
N GLY A 25 41.95 -21.40 22.26
CA GLY A 25 41.10 -21.48 21.07
C GLY A 25 39.79 -22.23 21.33
N VAL A 26 39.86 -23.40 21.97
CA VAL A 26 38.67 -24.20 22.31
C VAL A 26 37.75 -23.46 23.30
N CYS A 27 38.32 -22.75 24.27
CA CYS A 27 37.57 -21.92 25.22
C CYS A 27 36.80 -20.80 24.51
N LEU A 28 37.45 -20.08 23.59
CA LEU A 28 36.81 -19.01 22.80
C LEU A 28 35.66 -19.55 21.93
N LEU A 29 35.88 -20.65 21.21
CA LEU A 29 34.84 -21.26 20.37
C LEU A 29 33.65 -21.74 21.21
N THR A 30 33.92 -22.33 22.38
CA THR A 30 32.86 -22.76 23.32
C THR A 30 32.06 -21.57 23.84
N GLY A 31 32.71 -20.45 24.17
CA GLY A 31 32.04 -19.23 24.61
C GLY A 31 31.15 -18.61 23.52
N ILE A 32 31.61 -18.57 22.28
CA ILE A 32 30.81 -18.09 21.13
C ILE A 32 29.57 -18.98 20.94
N MET A 33 29.74 -20.31 20.99
CA MET A 33 28.65 -21.25 20.86
C MET A 33 27.64 -21.15 22.02
N GLY A 34 28.12 -20.96 23.25
CA GLY A 34 27.28 -20.74 24.45
C GLY A 34 26.46 -19.45 24.38
N ALA A 35 27.08 -18.35 23.95
CA ALA A 35 26.39 -17.09 23.70
C ALA A 35 25.33 -17.24 22.59
N GLY A 36 25.66 -17.93 21.50
CA GLY A 36 24.73 -18.23 20.41
C GLY A 36 23.52 -19.05 20.88
N CYS A 37 23.75 -20.09 21.69
CA CYS A 37 22.68 -20.90 22.27
C CYS A 37 21.77 -20.06 23.17
N THR A 38 22.35 -19.23 24.04
CA THR A 38 21.58 -18.34 24.93
C THR A 38 20.75 -17.33 24.15
N ALA A 39 21.32 -16.73 23.09
CA ALA A 39 20.61 -15.80 22.23
C ALA A 39 19.42 -16.46 21.52
N LEU A 40 19.59 -17.70 21.02
CA LEU A 40 18.51 -18.46 20.42
C LEU A 40 17.39 -18.77 21.43
N VAL A 41 17.74 -19.18 22.66
CA VAL A 41 16.76 -19.44 23.72
C VAL A 41 15.98 -18.17 24.05
N VAL A 42 16.66 -17.03 24.26
CA VAL A 42 15.99 -15.74 24.52
C VAL A 42 15.09 -15.33 23.36
N ALA A 43 15.53 -15.50 22.11
CA ALA A 43 14.72 -15.20 20.93
C ALA A 43 13.48 -16.11 20.80
N VAL A 44 13.61 -17.41 21.10
CA VAL A 44 12.47 -18.34 21.10
C VAL A 44 11.50 -18.01 22.24
N VAL A 45 12.01 -17.73 23.44
CA VAL A 45 11.19 -17.32 24.59
C VAL A 45 10.46 -16.02 24.28
N ALA A 46 11.13 -15.02 23.69
CA ALA A 46 10.50 -13.78 23.25
C ALA A 46 9.35 -14.04 22.26
N ARG A 47 9.58 -14.86 21.22
CA ARG A 47 8.54 -15.26 20.26
C ARG A 47 7.38 -16.04 20.87
N LYS A 48 7.61 -16.79 21.96
CA LYS A 48 6.57 -17.50 22.70
C LYS A 48 5.84 -16.61 23.71
N LEU A 49 6.48 -15.54 24.18
CA LEU A 49 5.92 -14.52 25.07
C LEU A 49 5.21 -13.39 24.31
N GLU A 50 5.48 -13.23 23.02
CA GLU A 50 4.64 -12.46 22.10
C GLU A 50 3.29 -13.17 21.99
N LEU A 51 2.36 -12.78 22.87
CA LEU A 51 0.99 -13.28 22.93
C LEU A 51 0.42 -13.46 21.52
N THR A 52 -0.08 -14.66 21.24
CA THR A 52 -0.67 -14.96 19.94
C THR A 52 -1.84 -14.00 19.66
N LYS A 53 -2.06 -13.67 18.38
CA LYS A 53 -3.09 -12.70 17.95
C LYS A 53 -4.49 -13.00 18.53
N ALA A 54 -4.79 -14.28 18.79
CA ALA A 54 -6.03 -14.73 19.42
C ALA A 54 -6.07 -14.45 20.94
N GLU A 55 -4.99 -14.73 21.68
CA GLU A 55 -4.91 -14.42 23.12
C GLU A 55 -5.01 -12.92 23.38
N LYS A 56 -4.41 -12.10 22.51
CA LYS A 56 -4.53 -10.64 22.59
C LYS A 56 -5.98 -10.17 22.39
N HIS A 57 -6.74 -10.81 21.50
CA HIS A 57 -8.14 -10.48 21.28
C HIS A 57 -9.01 -10.86 22.49
N VAL A 58 -8.78 -12.05 23.07
CA VAL A 58 -9.47 -12.50 24.29
C VAL A 58 -9.10 -11.62 25.49
N HIS A 59 -7.82 -11.26 25.66
CA HIS A 59 -7.38 -10.36 26.72
C HIS A 59 -7.97 -8.95 26.55
N ASN A 60 -8.04 -8.43 25.33
CA ASN A 60 -8.66 -7.14 25.05
C ASN A 60 -10.16 -7.16 25.38
N PHE A 61 -10.87 -8.21 24.96
CA PHE A 61 -12.29 -8.39 25.28
C PHE A 61 -12.53 -8.51 26.79
N MET A 62 -11.69 -9.27 27.49
CA MET A 62 -11.77 -9.41 28.95
C MET A 62 -11.49 -8.10 29.67
N MET A 63 -10.47 -7.35 29.23
CA MET A 63 -10.10 -6.05 29.77
C MET A 63 -11.21 -5.01 29.53
N ASP A 64 -11.79 -4.96 28.34
CA ASP A 64 -12.92 -4.07 27.98
C ASP A 64 -14.17 -4.37 28.82
N THR A 65 -14.45 -5.65 29.04
CA THR A 65 -15.55 -6.10 29.90
C THR A 65 -15.31 -5.68 31.36
N GLN A 66 -14.07 -5.81 31.86
CA GLN A 66 -13.73 -5.38 33.22
C GLN A 66 -13.77 -3.86 33.38
N LEU A 67 -13.24 -3.10 32.42
CA LEU A 67 -13.26 -1.64 32.44
C LEU A 67 -14.69 -1.11 32.44
N THR A 68 -15.56 -1.67 31.60
CA THR A 68 -16.98 -1.29 31.55
C THR A 68 -17.67 -1.52 32.90
N LYS A 69 -17.38 -2.64 33.58
CA LYS A 69 -17.88 -2.93 34.94
C LYS A 69 -17.35 -1.91 35.97
N ARG A 70 -16.05 -1.58 35.92
CA ARG A 70 -15.44 -0.59 36.83
C ARG A 70 -16.01 0.81 36.64
N ILE A 71 -16.29 1.23 35.40
CA ILE A 71 -16.92 2.53 35.12
C ILE A 71 -18.31 2.60 35.73
N LYS A 72 -19.13 1.56 35.52
CA LYS A 72 -20.48 1.49 36.08
C LYS A 72 -20.46 1.54 37.62
N ASN A 73 -19.53 0.80 38.25
CA ASN A 73 -19.36 0.82 39.71
C ASN A 73 -18.85 2.18 40.23
N ALA A 74 -17.88 2.80 39.57
CA ALA A 74 -17.37 4.11 39.94
C ALA A 74 -18.46 5.19 39.79
N ALA A 75 -19.24 5.16 38.72
CA ALA A 75 -20.38 6.05 38.53
C ALA A 75 -21.44 5.86 39.64
N ALA A 76 -21.78 4.63 39.99
CA ALA A 76 -22.69 4.34 41.10
C ALA A 76 -22.19 4.91 42.44
N ASN A 77 -20.89 4.80 42.71
CA ASN A 77 -20.27 5.38 43.90
C ASN A 77 -20.31 6.92 43.89
N VAL A 78 -20.07 7.55 42.74
CA VAL A 78 -20.21 9.01 42.59
C VAL A 78 -21.64 9.46 42.92
N LEU A 79 -22.66 8.78 42.40
CA LEU A 79 -24.06 9.08 42.72
C LEU A 79 -24.36 8.90 44.21
N ARG A 80 -23.90 7.78 44.79
CA ARG A 80 -24.10 7.46 46.22
C ARG A 80 -23.48 8.53 47.14
N GLU A 81 -22.23 8.91 46.89
CA GLU A 81 -21.54 9.91 47.71
C GLU A 81 -22.15 11.32 47.50
N THR A 82 -22.58 11.66 46.27
CA THR A 82 -23.31 12.91 45.99
C THR A 82 -24.60 13.01 46.80
N TRP A 83 -25.39 11.94 46.80
CA TRP A 83 -26.62 11.84 47.59
C TRP A 83 -26.36 11.97 49.10
N LEU A 84 -25.34 11.27 49.61
CA LEU A 84 -24.98 11.31 51.03
C LEU A 84 -24.47 12.69 51.47
N ILE A 85 -23.73 13.40 50.62
CA ILE A 85 -23.35 14.79 50.85
C ILE A 85 -24.60 15.66 50.96
N TYR A 86 -25.52 15.58 49.99
CA TYR A 86 -26.77 16.35 50.00
C TYR A 86 -27.61 16.07 51.25
N LYS A 87 -27.77 14.79 51.62
CA LYS A 87 -28.48 14.37 52.83
C LYS A 87 -27.89 15.02 54.09
N HIS A 88 -26.57 14.94 54.28
CA HIS A 88 -25.88 15.44 55.47
C HIS A 88 -25.68 16.96 55.52
N THR A 89 -25.88 17.68 54.40
CA THR A 89 -25.75 19.14 54.35
C THR A 89 -27.09 19.89 54.28
N LYS A 90 -28.10 19.34 53.60
CA LYS A 90 -29.39 20.03 53.36
C LYS A 90 -30.59 19.40 54.05
N LEU A 91 -30.56 18.11 54.36
CA LEU A 91 -31.73 17.36 54.86
C LEU A 91 -31.71 17.13 56.39
N LEU A 92 -30.55 17.25 57.05
CA LEU A 92 -30.45 17.08 58.51
C LEU A 92 -30.52 18.43 59.24
N ARG A 93 -31.34 18.48 60.30
CA ARG A 93 -31.54 19.67 61.17
C ARG A 93 -30.29 20.08 61.97
N LYS A 94 -29.31 19.19 62.12
CA LYS A 94 -27.97 19.46 62.69
C LYS A 94 -26.91 18.95 61.71
N THR A 95 -26.12 19.87 61.15
CA THR A 95 -25.08 19.57 60.16
C THR A 95 -23.84 19.00 60.85
N ASP A 96 -23.46 17.78 60.46
CA ASP A 96 -22.31 17.09 61.04
C ASP A 96 -21.09 17.24 60.12
N HIS A 97 -20.35 18.34 60.28
CA HIS A 97 -19.25 18.75 59.38
C HIS A 97 -18.15 17.69 59.22
N ALA A 98 -17.93 16.83 60.22
CA ALA A 98 -16.97 15.73 60.13
C ALA A 98 -17.42 14.64 59.14
N LYS A 99 -18.71 14.31 59.11
CA LYS A 99 -19.28 13.33 58.18
C LYS A 99 -19.33 13.87 56.75
N VAL A 100 -19.64 15.16 56.58
CA VAL A 100 -19.61 15.84 55.26
C VAL A 100 -18.21 15.82 54.66
N ARG A 101 -17.17 16.20 55.42
CA ARG A 101 -15.77 16.14 54.95
C ARG A 101 -15.30 14.73 54.59
N LYS A 102 -15.82 13.70 55.27
CA LYS A 102 -15.53 12.30 54.94
C LYS A 102 -16.16 11.89 53.60
N HIS A 103 -17.42 12.24 53.36
CA HIS A 103 -18.11 11.93 52.10
C HIS A 103 -17.57 12.77 50.93
N GLN A 104 -17.20 14.03 51.15
CA GLN A 104 -16.53 14.86 50.14
C GLN A 104 -15.20 14.25 49.67
N ARG A 105 -14.37 13.72 50.59
CA ARG A 105 -13.14 13.01 50.22
C ARG A 105 -13.41 11.75 49.39
N LYS A 106 -14.41 10.96 49.78
CA LYS A 106 -14.83 9.76 49.04
C LYS A 106 -15.41 10.10 47.67
N PHE A 107 -16.20 11.16 47.57
CA PHE A 107 -16.72 11.69 46.32
C PHE A 107 -15.58 12.11 45.38
N LEU A 108 -14.62 12.90 45.87
CA LEU A 108 -13.47 13.33 45.08
C LEU A 108 -12.64 12.13 44.61
N GLN A 109 -12.45 11.13 45.47
CA GLN A 109 -11.77 9.88 45.13
C GLN A 109 -12.53 9.10 44.04
N ALA A 110 -13.85 9.00 44.14
CA ALA A 110 -14.69 8.34 43.14
C ALA A 110 -14.65 9.08 41.78
N ILE A 111 -14.64 10.41 41.78
CA ILE A 111 -14.47 11.22 40.57
C ILE A 111 -13.08 11.00 39.94
N HIS A 112 -12.02 10.96 40.75
CA HIS A 112 -10.68 10.71 40.26
C HIS A 112 -10.55 9.30 39.66
N GLN A 113 -11.09 8.28 40.34
CA GLN A 113 -11.16 6.92 39.82
C GLN A 113 -11.94 6.86 38.51
N LEU A 114 -13.10 7.51 38.41
CA LEU A 114 -13.89 7.55 37.18
C LEU A 114 -13.12 8.19 36.01
N ARG A 115 -12.40 9.30 36.26
CA ARG A 115 -11.56 9.96 35.24
C ARG A 115 -10.39 9.09 34.80
N SER A 116 -9.72 8.44 35.75
CA SER A 116 -8.61 7.53 35.47
C SER A 116 -9.06 6.34 34.61
N VAL A 117 -10.17 5.68 34.98
CA VAL A 117 -10.73 4.55 34.22
C VAL A 117 -11.23 5.01 32.84
N LYS A 118 -11.81 6.21 32.72
CA LYS A 118 -12.20 6.80 31.42
C LYS A 118 -10.99 7.12 30.53
N MET A 119 -9.85 7.52 31.11
CA MET A 119 -8.61 7.72 30.35
C MET A 119 -8.03 6.39 29.86
N GLU A 120 -8.04 5.34 30.69
CA GLU A 120 -7.63 4.00 30.25
C GLU A 120 -8.53 3.44 29.15
N GLN A 121 -9.85 3.62 29.26
CA GLN A 121 -10.78 3.22 28.20
C GLN A 121 -10.48 3.94 26.87
N ARG A 122 -10.18 5.24 26.91
CA ARG A 122 -9.79 6.00 25.71
C ARG A 122 -8.51 5.45 25.09
N LYS A 123 -7.47 5.17 25.89
CA LYS A 123 -6.21 4.58 25.38
C LYS A 123 -6.44 3.25 24.65
N LEU A 124 -7.28 2.37 25.17
CA LEU A 124 -7.60 1.10 24.51
C LEU A 124 -8.41 1.31 23.23
N SER A 125 -9.38 2.24 23.25
CA SER A 125 -10.13 2.62 22.06
C SER A 125 -9.22 3.18 20.98
N ASP A 126 -8.26 4.04 21.34
CA ASP A 126 -7.31 4.62 20.39
C ASP A 126 -6.40 3.54 19.79
N GLN A 127 -5.96 2.55 20.60
CA GLN A 127 -5.20 1.39 20.11
C GLN A 127 -6.01 0.48 19.16
N ALA A 128 -7.31 0.31 19.40
CA ALA A 128 -8.17 -0.42 18.48
C ALA A 128 -8.40 0.36 17.18
N ASN A 129 -8.59 1.67 17.29
CA ASN A 129 -8.79 2.57 16.15
C ASN A 129 -7.55 2.63 15.24
N THR A 130 -6.32 2.66 15.78
CA THR A 130 -5.11 2.66 14.94
C THR A 130 -4.96 1.39 14.11
N LEU A 131 -5.36 0.22 14.63
CA LEU A 131 -5.33 -1.05 13.87
C LEU A 131 -6.40 -1.06 12.76
N VAL A 132 -7.59 -0.53 13.06
CA VAL A 132 -8.66 -0.37 12.07
C VAL A 132 -8.24 0.63 10.99
N ASP A 133 -7.65 1.76 11.36
CA ASP A 133 -7.19 2.76 10.41
C ASP A 133 -6.03 2.27 9.56
N LEU A 134 -5.15 1.42 10.10
CA LEU A 134 -4.13 0.71 9.30
C LEU A 134 -4.76 -0.24 8.27
N SER A 135 -5.82 -0.96 8.65
CA SER A 135 -6.53 -1.85 7.71
C SER A 135 -7.26 -1.08 6.59
N LYS A 136 -7.85 0.08 6.91
CA LYS A 136 -8.41 1.00 5.92
C LYS A 136 -7.32 1.59 5.02
N MET A 137 -6.20 1.99 5.64
CA MET A 137 -4.86 2.19 5.07
C MET A 137 -4.60 1.27 3.88
N GLN A 138 -4.53 -0.01 4.21
CA GLN A 138 -4.19 -1.09 3.29
C GLN A 138 -5.23 -1.25 2.18
N ASN A 139 -6.53 -1.19 2.48
CA ASN A 139 -7.58 -1.30 1.45
C ASN A 139 -7.47 -0.18 0.42
N VAL A 140 -7.37 1.07 0.87
CA VAL A 140 -7.21 2.23 -0.04
C VAL A 140 -5.93 2.11 -0.85
N MET A 141 -4.84 1.64 -0.24
CA MET A 141 -3.57 1.42 -0.94
C MET A 141 -3.69 0.33 -2.02
N CYS A 142 -4.36 -0.79 -1.73
CA CYS A 142 -4.61 -1.84 -2.71
C CYS A 142 -5.42 -1.32 -3.90
N ASP A 143 -6.48 -0.57 -3.65
CA ASP A 143 -7.32 0.02 -4.71
C ASP A 143 -6.50 0.96 -5.61
N LEU A 144 -5.66 1.82 -5.02
CA LEU A 144 -4.77 2.72 -5.75
C LEU A 144 -3.70 1.97 -6.57
N ILE A 145 -3.15 0.88 -6.04
CA ILE A 145 -2.19 0.04 -6.77
C ILE A 145 -2.86 -0.62 -7.97
N THR A 146 -4.09 -1.11 -7.81
CA THR A 146 -4.87 -1.67 -8.92
C THR A 146 -5.14 -0.61 -9.98
N GLU A 147 -5.60 0.59 -9.59
CA GLU A 147 -5.84 1.69 -10.54
C GLU A 147 -4.54 2.10 -11.27
N LEU A 148 -3.41 2.13 -10.57
CA LEU A 148 -2.12 2.42 -11.16
C LEU A 148 -1.69 1.32 -12.16
N GLY A 149 -1.95 0.06 -11.83
CA GLY A 149 -1.72 -1.08 -12.72
C GLY A 149 -2.53 -0.96 -14.00
N ASP A 150 -3.83 -0.67 -13.90
CA ASP A 150 -4.71 -0.48 -15.05
C ASP A 150 -4.23 0.67 -15.94
N ARG A 151 -3.80 1.79 -15.35
CA ARG A 151 -3.20 2.91 -16.11
C ARG A 151 -1.87 2.54 -16.77
N SER A 152 -1.03 1.75 -16.10
CA SER A 152 0.23 1.27 -16.67
C SER A 152 -0.03 0.38 -17.88
N GLU A 153 -1.01 -0.52 -17.80
CA GLU A 153 -1.40 -1.39 -18.91
C GLU A 153 -1.95 -0.60 -20.09
N ASP A 154 -2.76 0.44 -19.87
CA ASP A 154 -3.23 1.32 -20.94
C ASP A 154 -2.06 2.06 -21.62
N LEU A 155 -1.09 2.54 -20.83
CA LEU A 155 0.11 3.19 -21.36
C LEU A 155 0.97 2.22 -22.19
N GLU A 156 1.20 0.99 -21.71
CA GLU A 156 1.91 -0.03 -22.47
C GLU A 156 1.22 -0.35 -23.80
N LYS A 157 -0.12 -0.47 -23.79
CA LYS A 157 -0.90 -0.66 -25.04
C LYS A 157 -0.72 0.50 -26.02
N ARG A 158 -0.73 1.74 -25.53
CA ARG A 158 -0.50 2.93 -26.37
C ARG A 158 0.91 2.96 -26.94
N ILE A 159 1.92 2.61 -26.15
CA ILE A 159 3.32 2.51 -26.60
C ILE A 159 3.46 1.42 -27.66
N GLY A 160 2.92 0.23 -27.43
CA GLY A 160 2.94 -0.85 -28.42
C GLY A 160 2.23 -0.48 -29.73
N SER A 161 1.12 0.26 -29.66
CA SER A 161 0.47 0.80 -30.87
C SER A 161 1.33 1.83 -31.60
N LEU A 162 2.06 2.67 -30.87
CA LEU A 162 2.99 3.65 -31.44
C LEU A 162 4.18 2.96 -32.10
N GLU A 163 4.76 1.94 -31.46
CA GLU A 163 5.82 1.11 -32.03
C GLU A 163 5.36 0.44 -33.34
N ALA A 164 4.17 -0.17 -33.35
CA ALA A 164 3.62 -0.79 -34.56
C ALA A 164 3.41 0.23 -35.70
N LYS A 165 2.95 1.45 -35.39
CA LYS A 165 2.82 2.53 -36.39
C LYS A 165 4.19 2.96 -36.93
N LEU A 166 5.22 3.02 -36.06
CA LEU A 166 6.58 3.34 -36.47
C LEU A 166 7.19 2.26 -37.36
N GLU A 167 6.99 0.98 -37.03
CA GLU A 167 7.44 -0.14 -37.88
C GLU A 167 6.78 -0.09 -39.25
N HIS A 168 5.46 0.16 -39.32
CA HIS A 168 4.76 0.31 -40.59
C HIS A 168 5.29 1.49 -41.41
N LEU A 169 5.58 2.63 -40.76
CA LEU A 169 6.15 3.79 -41.42
C LEU A 169 7.56 3.49 -41.95
N ALA A 170 8.39 2.81 -41.16
CA ALA A 170 9.73 2.39 -41.55
C ALA A 170 9.70 1.42 -42.75
N ALA A 171 8.80 0.43 -42.74
CA ALA A 171 8.61 -0.48 -43.87
C ALA A 171 8.15 0.25 -45.14
N SER A 172 7.23 1.20 -44.99
CA SER A 172 6.77 2.05 -46.10
C SER A 172 7.92 2.85 -46.70
N PHE A 173 8.78 3.45 -45.86
CA PHE A 173 9.99 4.17 -46.30
C PHE A 173 11.02 3.27 -47.00
N GLN A 174 11.18 2.01 -46.57
CA GLN A 174 12.07 1.06 -47.24
C GLN A 174 11.51 0.58 -48.60
N SER A 175 10.19 0.51 -48.74
CA SER A 175 9.54 0.09 -50.00
C SER A 175 9.45 1.20 -51.05
N LEU A 176 9.45 2.46 -50.61
CA LEU A 176 9.35 3.67 -51.46
C LEU A 176 10.44 3.76 -52.56
N PRO A 177 11.74 3.58 -52.26
CA PRO A 177 12.80 3.61 -53.28
C PRO A 177 12.63 2.53 -54.35
N LEU A 178 12.15 1.34 -53.96
CA LEU A 178 11.87 0.22 -54.85
C LEU A 178 10.73 0.56 -55.82
N LEU A 179 9.62 1.07 -55.28
CA LEU A 179 8.48 1.53 -56.08
C LEU A 179 8.85 2.67 -57.04
N ILE A 180 9.68 3.63 -56.59
CA ILE A 180 10.18 4.71 -57.44
C ILE A 180 11.08 4.17 -58.56
N ALA A 181 11.96 3.21 -58.25
CA ALA A 181 12.83 2.59 -59.25
C ALA A 181 12.03 1.79 -60.30
N ASP A 182 10.99 1.07 -59.88
CA ASP A 182 10.10 0.33 -60.79
C ASP A 182 9.26 1.27 -61.66
N ALA A 183 8.73 2.35 -61.09
CA ALA A 183 8.00 3.37 -61.86
C ALA A 183 8.90 4.06 -62.89
N LEU A 184 10.14 4.40 -62.52
CA LEU A 184 11.14 4.96 -63.45
C LEU A 184 11.48 3.97 -64.57
N ARG A 185 11.67 2.68 -64.25
CA ARG A 185 11.89 1.62 -65.26
C ARG A 185 10.70 1.47 -66.20
N GLN A 186 9.48 1.44 -65.68
CA GLN A 186 8.27 1.38 -66.50
C GLN A 186 8.15 2.58 -67.42
N GLN A 187 8.39 3.79 -66.91
CA GLN A 187 8.33 5.02 -67.70
C GLN A 187 9.40 5.03 -68.80
N GLN A 188 10.61 4.54 -68.51
CA GLN A 188 11.69 4.43 -69.49
C GLN A 188 11.38 3.38 -70.57
N GLN A 189 10.77 2.25 -70.21
CA GLN A 189 10.32 1.23 -71.16
C GLN A 189 9.18 1.73 -72.05
N GLN A 190 8.22 2.48 -71.49
CA GLN A 190 7.14 3.10 -72.25
C GLN A 190 7.65 4.17 -73.22
N LEU A 191 8.63 4.98 -72.82
CA LEU A 191 9.29 5.93 -73.72
C LEU A 191 10.04 5.22 -74.85
N LEU A 192 10.75 4.13 -74.55
CA LEU A 192 11.43 3.33 -75.57
C LEU A 192 10.46 2.68 -76.55
N SER A 193 9.32 2.15 -76.08
CA SER A 193 8.29 1.60 -76.96
C SER A 193 7.65 2.69 -77.83
N ALA A 194 7.32 3.85 -77.25
CA ALA A 194 6.77 4.98 -77.99
C ALA A 194 7.74 5.56 -79.03
N VAL A 195 9.05 5.62 -78.71
CA VAL A 195 10.09 6.03 -79.67
C VAL A 195 10.29 4.98 -80.77
N SER A 196 10.17 3.69 -80.45
CA SER A 196 10.24 2.62 -81.46
C SER A 196 9.04 2.61 -82.39
N GLU A 197 7.83 2.89 -81.88
CA GLU A 197 6.64 3.12 -82.71
C GLU A 197 6.77 4.40 -83.54
N ALA A 198 7.27 5.49 -82.98
CA ALA A 198 7.52 6.74 -83.72
C ALA A 198 8.60 6.60 -84.80
N ARG A 199 9.56 5.68 -84.63
CA ARG A 199 10.59 5.36 -85.64
C ARG A 199 10.12 4.33 -86.68
N GLY A 200 9.05 3.59 -86.40
CA GLY A 200 8.42 2.62 -87.31
C GLY A 200 7.15 3.13 -88.02
N GLY A 201 6.59 4.27 -87.61
CA GLY A 201 5.27 4.74 -88.04
C GLY A 201 5.30 5.88 -89.07
N GLY A 202 5.71 5.57 -90.30
CA GLY A 202 5.31 6.35 -91.47
C GLY A 202 4.29 5.56 -92.29
N VAL A 203 2.99 5.79 -92.05
CA VAL A 203 1.84 5.74 -92.99
C VAL A 203 0.53 5.77 -92.16
N ALA A 204 -0.35 6.70 -92.54
CA ALA A 204 -1.62 7.02 -91.92
C ALA A 204 -2.74 6.01 -92.24
N VAL A 205 -3.82 6.01 -91.43
CA VAL A 205 -5.23 6.31 -91.81
C VAL A 205 -6.13 6.09 -90.59
N GLY A 206 -6.99 7.07 -90.29
CA GLY A 206 -7.79 7.13 -89.07
C GLY A 206 -9.20 6.52 -89.14
N ALA A 207 -9.89 6.52 -88.00
CA ALA A 207 -11.35 6.62 -87.90
C ALA A 207 -11.78 6.98 -86.46
N THR A 208 -12.81 7.82 -86.39
CA THR A 208 -13.52 8.42 -85.26
C THR A 208 -14.30 7.45 -84.36
N ARG A 209 -14.26 7.64 -83.02
CA ARG A 209 -15.44 7.69 -82.12
C ARG A 209 -15.05 7.94 -80.65
N ALA A 210 -15.78 8.83 -79.98
CA ALA A 210 -15.78 9.08 -78.52
C ALA A 210 -17.05 8.46 -77.87
N PRO A 211 -17.36 8.67 -76.56
CA PRO A 211 -16.79 8.09 -75.32
C PRO A 211 -17.89 7.37 -74.48
N PRO A 212 -17.63 6.89 -73.23
CA PRO A 212 -17.89 7.68 -72.01
C PRO A 212 -16.82 7.47 -70.91
N SER A 213 -16.41 8.49 -70.14
CA SER A 213 -17.01 9.00 -68.88
C SER A 213 -17.26 7.92 -67.81
N ASP A 214 -16.46 7.96 -66.72
CA ASP A 214 -16.97 8.17 -65.37
C ASP A 214 -15.82 8.40 -64.36
N SER A 215 -15.65 9.67 -64.00
CA SER A 215 -15.27 10.04 -62.64
C SER A 215 -16.56 10.28 -61.87
N PRO A 216 -16.54 10.16 -60.53
CA PRO A 216 -16.99 11.32 -59.78
C PRO A 216 -15.95 11.75 -58.75
N ILE A 217 -15.66 13.04 -58.86
CA ILE A 217 -15.22 13.89 -57.77
C ILE A 217 -16.26 13.80 -56.64
N GLY A 218 -15.78 13.57 -55.42
CA GLY A 218 -16.53 13.80 -54.19
C GLY A 218 -15.67 14.62 -53.23
N VAL A 219 -15.60 15.93 -53.45
CA VAL A 219 -15.18 16.88 -52.42
C VAL A 219 -16.40 17.14 -51.55
N SER A 220 -16.31 16.89 -50.25
CA SER A 220 -17.20 17.50 -49.25
C SER A 220 -16.46 17.64 -47.93
N SER A 221 -16.08 18.89 -47.68
CA SER A 221 -16.34 19.64 -46.45
C SER A 221 -16.05 18.97 -45.11
N THR A 222 -14.96 19.44 -44.50
CA THR A 222 -14.92 19.98 -43.13
C THR A 222 -16.21 19.82 -42.30
N SER A 223 -16.13 19.02 -41.24
CA SER A 223 -16.80 19.36 -39.98
C SER A 223 -16.08 18.67 -38.81
N PHE A 224 -15.40 19.51 -38.02
CA PHE A 224 -15.13 19.24 -36.62
C PHE A 224 -16.45 18.99 -35.88
N PRO A 225 -16.47 18.06 -34.92
CA PRO A 225 -17.25 18.22 -33.72
C PRO A 225 -16.28 18.38 -32.54
N THR A 226 -16.19 19.61 -32.05
CA THR A 226 -16.00 19.84 -30.62
C THR A 226 -17.18 19.23 -29.87
N PRO A 227 -16.95 18.69 -28.65
CA PRO A 227 -17.85 18.99 -27.56
C PRO A 227 -17.10 19.83 -26.54
N TYR A 228 -17.51 21.09 -26.46
CA TYR A 228 -17.36 21.87 -25.24
C TYR A 228 -18.18 21.21 -24.14
N THR A 229 -17.51 21.00 -23.02
CA THR A 229 -17.92 21.40 -21.66
C THR A 229 -19.42 21.41 -21.36
N SER A 230 -19.81 20.69 -20.31
CA SER A 230 -20.52 21.23 -19.15
C SER A 230 -20.74 20.06 -18.19
N SER A 231 -20.10 20.10 -17.01
CA SER A 231 -20.77 20.40 -15.73
C SER A 231 -21.51 19.18 -15.18
N SER A 232 -21.46 18.79 -13.91
CA SER A 232 -21.23 19.55 -12.70
C SER A 232 -21.09 18.57 -11.52
N SER A 233 -20.55 19.07 -10.41
CA SER A 233 -20.99 18.77 -9.04
C SER A 233 -20.80 17.34 -8.50
N CYS A 234 -19.83 17.15 -7.62
CA CYS A 234 -19.93 17.34 -6.16
C CYS A 234 -18.58 17.03 -5.50
#